data_AF-G7W2A9-F1
#
_entry.id   AF-G7W2A9-F1
#
_cell.length_a   1.000
_cell.length_b   1.000
_cell.length_c   1.000
_cell.angle_alpha   90.00
_cell.angle_beta   90.00
_cell.angle_gamma   90.00
#
_symmetry.space_group_name_H-M   'P 1'
#
loop_
_entity.id
_entity.type
_entity.pdbx_description
1 polymer ?
#
loop_
_entity_poly.entity_id
_entity_poly.type
_entity_poly.pdbx_seq_one_letter_code
_entity_poly.pdbx_strand_id
1 'polypeptide(L)'
;MILKVKFNKQDIKNIVRMKKVWGQEVGNGETELYYYHIIDVLNRKWQTIGYNVSDAIRVFQNGSDDKWTYIIEQAPFNPDLTTNDLINMLSITSDASCTRNAIQIILNTVERRNAFVNRITNVNEESVLFLLGAMQEQYLTYNQLLDEEFIKLYTANPVNALTLYFLEPVDIIAFWEWEAAGGTCEKAIHYKFEKPLMTLIQAIERAEDETRGLASGY
;
A
#
# COMPACT_ATOMS: atom_id res chain seq x y z
N MET A 1 23.56 -1.43 -14.64
CA MET A 1 22.66 -0.79 -13.66
C MET A 1 22.58 -1.74 -12.46
N ILE A 2 23.28 -1.44 -11.36
CA ILE A 2 23.26 -2.30 -10.17
C ILE A 2 21.90 -2.08 -9.51
N LEU A 3 21.01 -3.07 -9.59
CA LEU A 3 19.81 -3.13 -8.76
C LEU A 3 20.29 -2.98 -7.30
N LYS A 4 20.03 -1.84 -6.67
CA LYS A 4 20.12 -1.75 -5.21
C LYS A 4 19.13 -2.79 -4.70
N VAL A 5 19.63 -3.93 -4.24
CA VAL A 5 18.82 -4.94 -3.56
C VAL A 5 18.20 -4.23 -2.36
N LYS A 6 16.93 -3.86 -2.46
CA LYS A 6 16.22 -3.21 -1.37
C LYS A 6 15.79 -4.30 -0.40
N PHE A 7 16.52 -4.39 0.70
CA PHE A 7 16.26 -5.36 1.74
C PHE A 7 14.83 -5.24 2.28
N ASN A 8 14.22 -6.38 2.57
CA ASN A 8 13.02 -6.48 3.38
C ASN A 8 13.36 -6.01 4.80
N LYS A 9 12.73 -4.91 5.22
CA LYS A 9 12.96 -4.24 6.52
C LYS A 9 11.98 -4.69 7.59
N GLN A 10 11.31 -5.80 7.38
CA GLN A 10 10.28 -6.24 8.29
C GLN A 10 10.86 -6.78 9.59
N ASP A 11 10.32 -6.32 10.70
CA ASP A 11 10.70 -6.81 12.02
C ASP A 11 10.20 -8.25 12.25
N ILE A 12 11.00 -9.01 12.99
CA ILE A 12 10.76 -10.41 13.33
C ILE A 12 10.26 -10.50 14.77
N LYS A 13 9.05 -11.04 14.95
CA LYS A 13 8.49 -11.34 16.29
C LYS A 13 9.03 -12.65 16.85
N ASN A 14 9.18 -13.66 16.00
CA ASN A 14 9.64 -14.98 16.40
C ASN A 14 10.37 -15.67 15.24
N ILE A 15 11.37 -16.49 15.56
CA ILE A 15 12.06 -17.35 14.60
C ILE A 15 12.31 -18.72 15.24
N VAL A 16 11.91 -19.78 14.55
CA VAL A 16 12.02 -21.16 15.03
C VAL A 16 12.75 -21.99 13.99
N ARG A 17 13.79 -22.71 14.42
CA ARG A 17 14.48 -23.71 13.58
C ARG A 17 13.59 -24.93 13.41
N MET A 18 13.47 -25.38 12.17
CA MET A 18 12.68 -26.55 11.78
C MET A 18 13.60 -27.71 11.40
N LYS A 19 13.11 -28.60 10.54
CA LYS A 19 13.87 -29.73 10.01
C LYS A 19 15.00 -29.28 9.07
N LYS A 20 15.98 -30.16 8.87
CA LYS A 20 17.03 -29.99 7.87
C LYS A 20 16.44 -29.92 6.46
N VAL A 21 17.07 -29.15 5.58
CA VAL A 21 16.61 -28.95 4.19
C VAL A 21 16.77 -30.25 3.38
N TRP A 22 17.79 -31.06 3.71
CA TRP A 22 18.06 -32.37 3.11
C TRP A 22 18.61 -33.37 4.13
N GLY A 23 18.49 -34.67 3.86
CA GLY A 23 19.26 -35.71 4.55
C GLY A 23 20.64 -35.83 3.88
N GLN A 24 21.63 -35.04 4.31
CA GLN A 24 22.99 -35.15 3.78
C GLN A 24 23.71 -36.35 4.40
N GLU A 25 24.37 -37.16 3.56
CA GLU A 25 25.34 -38.16 4.03
C GLU A 25 26.50 -37.43 4.72
N VAL A 26 26.83 -37.90 5.92
CA VAL A 26 27.81 -37.29 6.83
C VAL A 26 29.21 -37.40 6.21
N GLY A 27 29.62 -36.37 5.49
CA GLY A 27 30.95 -36.27 4.88
C GLY A 27 31.57 -34.89 5.09
N ASN A 28 32.44 -34.78 6.08
CA ASN A 28 33.43 -33.71 6.28
C ASN A 28 32.98 -32.24 6.14
N GLY A 29 32.51 -31.67 7.26
CA GLY A 29 32.66 -30.23 7.53
C GLY A 29 31.64 -29.29 6.88
N GLU A 30 30.64 -29.79 6.16
CA GLU A 30 29.56 -28.96 5.63
C GLU A 30 28.62 -28.52 6.78
N THR A 31 28.49 -27.19 6.95
CA THR A 31 27.49 -26.60 7.86
C THR A 31 26.10 -27.03 7.42
N GLU A 32 25.37 -27.65 8.34
CA GLU A 32 24.03 -28.18 8.07
C GLU A 32 23.02 -27.06 7.80
N LEU A 33 22.26 -27.19 6.70
CA LEU A 33 21.24 -26.21 6.30
C LEU A 33 19.87 -26.61 6.88
N TYR A 34 19.18 -25.64 7.49
CA TYR A 34 17.88 -25.85 8.14
C TYR A 34 16.80 -24.95 7.53
N TYR A 35 15.56 -25.45 7.51
CA TYR A 35 14.39 -24.60 7.36
C TYR A 35 14.15 -23.81 8.65
N TYR A 36 13.64 -22.60 8.52
CA TYR A 36 13.20 -21.75 9.62
C TYR A 36 11.79 -21.25 9.35
N HIS A 37 11.00 -21.17 10.41
CA HIS A 37 9.75 -20.44 10.40
C HIS A 37 9.94 -19.09 11.09
N ILE A 38 9.59 -18.02 10.39
CA ILE A 38 9.61 -16.65 10.91
C ILE A 38 8.17 -16.17 11.07
N ILE A 39 7.85 -15.60 12.23
CA ILE A 39 6.64 -14.80 12.41
C ILE A 39 7.08 -13.35 12.39
N ASP A 40 6.56 -12.60 11.43
CA ASP A 40 6.86 -11.19 11.25
C ASP A 40 5.93 -10.28 12.07
N VAL A 41 6.21 -8.98 12.11
CA VAL A 41 5.34 -8.01 12.83
C VAL A 41 3.93 -7.87 12.27
N LEU A 42 3.72 -8.23 11.01
CA LEU A 42 2.39 -8.27 10.37
C LEU A 42 1.62 -9.56 10.72
N ASN A 43 2.16 -10.42 11.60
CA ASN A 43 1.60 -11.71 11.99
C ASN A 43 1.49 -12.72 10.84
N ARG A 44 2.37 -12.62 9.84
CA ARG A 44 2.48 -13.61 8.77
C ARG A 44 3.56 -14.61 9.12
N LYS A 45 3.35 -15.85 8.69
CA LYS A 45 4.33 -16.91 8.86
C LYS A 45 5.07 -17.14 7.56
N TRP A 46 6.38 -17.08 7.65
CA TRP A 46 7.31 -17.26 6.55
C TRP A 46 8.08 -18.56 6.73
N GLN A 47 8.41 -19.20 5.61
CA GLN A 47 9.50 -20.15 5.55
C GLN A 47 10.74 -19.44 5.02
N THR A 48 11.90 -19.74 5.58
CA THR A 48 13.22 -19.37 5.02
C THR A 48 14.24 -20.47 5.32
N ILE A 49 15.48 -20.30 4.89
CA ILE A 49 16.58 -21.24 5.13
C ILE A 49 17.77 -20.54 5.76
N GLY A 50 18.59 -21.30 6.49
CA GLY A 50 19.90 -20.82 6.91
C GLY A 50 20.71 -21.88 7.64
N TYR A 51 22.01 -21.66 7.76
CA TYR A 51 22.89 -22.51 8.57
C TYR A 51 22.68 -22.27 10.08
N ASN A 52 22.30 -21.05 10.44
CA ASN A 52 21.97 -20.63 11.79
C ASN A 52 20.91 -19.53 11.75
N VAL A 53 20.48 -19.04 12.92
CA VAL A 53 19.44 -18.00 13.04
C VAL A 53 19.87 -16.71 12.32
N SER A 54 21.11 -16.26 12.48
CA SER A 54 21.61 -15.04 11.85
C SER A 54 21.62 -15.13 10.33
N ASP A 55 21.99 -16.28 9.79
CA ASP A 55 21.95 -16.54 8.35
C ASP A 55 20.51 -16.56 7.81
N ALA A 56 19.59 -17.22 8.52
CA ALA A 56 18.17 -17.22 8.16
C ALA A 56 17.55 -15.82 8.15
N ILE A 57 17.91 -14.98 9.12
CA ILE A 57 17.49 -13.56 9.16
C ILE A 57 18.03 -12.82 7.93
N ARG A 58 19.29 -13.03 7.56
CA ARG A 58 19.90 -12.39 6.39
C ARG A 58 19.21 -12.82 5.09
N VAL A 59 18.89 -14.10 4.94
CA VAL A 59 18.16 -14.62 3.78
C VAL A 59 16.76 -14.00 3.72
N PHE A 60 16.03 -13.97 4.84
CA PHE A 60 14.73 -13.28 4.94
C PHE A 60 14.80 -11.79 4.58
N GLN A 61 15.85 -11.10 5.00
CA GLN A 61 16.09 -9.68 4.68
C GLN A 61 16.40 -9.44 3.20
N ASN A 62 16.89 -10.43 2.46
CA ASN A 62 17.05 -10.29 1.00
C ASN A 62 15.69 -10.25 0.26
N GLY A 63 14.61 -10.56 0.96
CA GLY A 63 13.25 -10.53 0.46
C GLY A 63 12.73 -11.88 0.01
N SER A 64 11.48 -11.88 -0.41
CA SER A 64 10.78 -13.07 -0.86
C SER A 64 11.33 -13.60 -2.17
N ASP A 65 11.42 -14.93 -2.24
CA ASP A 65 11.73 -15.69 -3.43
C ASP A 65 10.92 -17.00 -3.41
N ASP A 66 10.50 -17.47 -4.57
CA ASP A 66 9.58 -18.61 -4.67
C ASP A 66 10.20 -19.96 -4.25
N LYS A 67 11.51 -20.01 -3.95
CA LYS A 67 12.23 -21.25 -3.66
C LYS A 67 12.48 -21.42 -2.17
N TRP A 68 12.89 -20.35 -1.50
CA TRP A 68 13.46 -20.43 -0.17
C TRP A 68 12.72 -19.55 0.82
N THR A 69 12.39 -18.31 0.45
CA THR A 69 11.79 -17.33 1.35
C THR A 69 10.39 -16.94 0.89
N TYR A 70 9.35 -17.54 1.47
CA TYR A 70 7.97 -17.27 1.08
C TYR A 70 7.00 -17.36 2.25
N ILE A 71 5.85 -16.69 2.09
CA ILE A 71 4.76 -16.71 3.07
C ILE A 71 4.07 -18.08 3.00
N ILE A 72 4.03 -18.79 4.11
CA ILE A 72 3.31 -20.06 4.25
C ILE A 72 1.95 -19.89 4.92
N GLU A 73 1.78 -18.88 5.76
CA GLU A 73 0.49 -18.52 6.36
C GLU A 73 0.32 -17.00 6.30
N GLN A 74 -0.80 -16.55 5.71
CA GLN A 74 -1.16 -15.14 5.60
C GLN A 74 -1.52 -14.56 6.97
N ALA A 75 -1.55 -13.22 7.07
CA ALA A 75 -1.96 -12.58 8.30
C ALA A 75 -3.44 -12.86 8.57
N PRO A 76 -3.82 -13.20 9.81
CA PRO A 76 -5.22 -13.31 10.17
C PRO A 76 -5.89 -11.93 10.04
N PHE A 77 -7.18 -11.93 9.69
CA PHE A 77 -7.96 -10.69 9.65
C PHE A 77 -8.00 -10.06 11.05
N ASN A 78 -7.61 -8.79 11.13
CA ASN A 78 -7.63 -8.01 12.35
C ASN A 78 -8.67 -6.87 12.23
N PRO A 79 -9.83 -6.97 12.91
CA PRO A 79 -10.87 -5.94 12.87
C PRO A 79 -10.43 -4.63 13.56
N ASP A 80 -9.44 -4.70 14.44
CA ASP A 80 -8.95 -3.56 15.21
C ASP A 80 -7.68 -2.93 14.60
N LEU A 81 -7.27 -3.38 13.41
CA LEU A 81 -6.08 -2.86 12.74
C LEU A 81 -6.26 -1.39 12.39
N THR A 82 -5.49 -0.51 13.04
CA THR A 82 -5.50 0.92 12.78
C THR A 82 -4.42 1.33 11.77
N THR A 83 -4.56 2.53 11.20
CA THR A 83 -3.52 3.13 10.36
C THR A 83 -2.21 3.34 11.12
N ASN A 84 -2.29 3.72 12.40
CA ASN A 84 -1.09 3.92 13.22
C ASN A 84 -0.36 2.61 13.49
N ASP A 85 -1.11 1.52 13.70
CA ASP A 85 -0.51 0.18 13.82
C ASP A 85 0.28 -0.18 12.57
N LEU A 86 -0.29 0.04 11.37
CA LEU A 86 0.40 -0.21 10.10
C LEU A 86 1.65 0.65 9.94
N ILE A 87 1.56 1.95 10.22
CA ILE A 87 2.70 2.86 10.13
C ILE A 87 3.85 2.38 11.02
N ASN A 88 3.53 1.93 12.23
CA ASN A 88 4.51 1.39 13.17
C ASN A 88 5.07 0.05 12.70
N MET A 89 4.22 -0.89 12.28
CA MET A 89 4.65 -2.22 11.78
C MET A 89 5.48 -2.15 10.51
N LEU A 90 5.28 -1.13 9.68
CA LEU A 90 6.05 -0.89 8.45
C LEU A 90 7.30 -0.04 8.69
N SER A 91 7.56 0.36 9.94
CA SER A 91 8.69 1.24 10.31
C SER A 91 8.76 2.53 9.47
N ILE A 92 7.61 3.14 9.19
CA ILE A 92 7.53 4.38 8.40
C ILE A 92 7.90 5.55 9.31
N THR A 93 8.97 6.25 8.96
CA THR A 93 9.49 7.38 9.73
C THR A 93 8.49 8.55 9.78
N SER A 94 8.68 9.46 10.74
CA SER A 94 7.90 10.70 10.82
C SER A 94 8.02 11.54 9.55
N ASP A 95 9.21 11.53 8.94
CA ASP A 95 9.58 12.40 7.83
C ASP A 95 9.04 11.90 6.48
N ALA A 96 8.55 10.65 6.43
CA ALA A 96 7.91 10.06 5.26
C ALA A 96 6.42 10.47 5.15
N SER A 97 6.16 11.79 5.20
CA SER A 97 4.80 12.36 5.23
C SER A 97 3.94 11.90 4.04
N CYS A 98 4.52 11.84 2.84
CA CYS A 98 3.83 11.38 1.64
C CYS A 98 3.30 9.94 1.80
N THR A 99 4.13 9.01 2.29
CA THR A 99 3.72 7.61 2.51
C THR A 99 2.68 7.50 3.61
N ARG A 100 2.82 8.27 4.70
CA ARG A 100 1.84 8.27 5.81
C ARG A 100 0.47 8.75 5.33
N ASN A 101 0.43 9.84 4.57
CA ASN A 101 -0.81 10.38 3.99
C ASN A 101 -1.44 9.38 3.01
N ALA A 102 -0.63 8.78 2.14
CA ALA A 102 -1.08 7.76 1.21
C ALA A 102 -1.72 6.56 1.94
N ILE A 103 -1.10 6.07 3.01
CA ILE A 103 -1.69 5.00 3.85
C ILE A 103 -3.03 5.44 4.45
N GLN A 104 -3.11 6.65 5.01
CA GLN A 104 -4.34 7.14 5.64
C GLN A 104 -5.50 7.28 4.66
N ILE A 105 -5.22 7.77 3.45
CA ILE A 105 -6.22 8.04 2.43
C ILE A 105 -6.61 6.75 1.69
N ILE A 106 -5.62 5.99 1.21
CA ILE A 106 -5.84 4.79 0.40
C ILE A 106 -6.28 3.61 1.27
N LEU A 107 -5.78 3.47 2.50
CA LEU A 107 -6.15 2.39 3.43
C LEU A 107 -7.10 2.90 4.53
N ASN A 108 -8.08 3.68 4.12
CA ASN A 108 -9.03 4.35 5.00
C ASN A 108 -10.00 3.39 5.73
N THR A 109 -10.27 2.19 5.20
CA THR A 109 -11.10 1.17 5.87
C THR A 109 -10.26 0.01 6.43
N VAL A 110 -10.83 -0.72 7.39
CA VAL A 110 -10.16 -1.89 7.99
C VAL A 110 -9.95 -3.02 6.97
N GLU A 111 -10.89 -3.18 6.03
CA GLU A 111 -10.82 -4.16 4.95
C GLU A 111 -9.64 -3.85 4.03
N ARG A 112 -9.45 -2.57 3.66
CA ARG A 112 -8.31 -2.15 2.83
C ARG A 112 -6.98 -2.34 3.55
N ARG A 113 -6.92 -2.03 4.85
CA ARG A 113 -5.72 -2.26 5.67
C ARG A 113 -5.34 -3.75 5.71
N ASN A 114 -6.31 -4.62 5.95
CA ASN A 114 -6.08 -6.08 5.94
C ASN A 114 -5.72 -6.60 4.54
N ALA A 115 -6.38 -6.09 3.49
CA ALA A 115 -6.04 -6.43 2.11
C ALA A 115 -4.61 -6.03 1.75
N PHE A 116 -4.15 -4.86 2.21
CA PHE A 116 -2.76 -4.42 2.05
C PHE A 116 -1.78 -5.40 2.72
N VAL A 117 -2.03 -5.77 3.98
CA VAL A 117 -1.17 -6.71 4.73
C VAL A 117 -1.04 -8.06 4.03
N ASN A 118 -2.14 -8.55 3.43
CA ASN A 118 -2.15 -9.82 2.72
C ASN A 118 -1.50 -9.76 1.33
N ARG A 119 -1.37 -8.57 0.74
CA ARG A 119 -0.81 -8.38 -0.61
C ARG A 119 0.64 -7.93 -0.60
N ILE A 120 1.07 -7.17 0.41
CA ILE A 120 2.46 -6.78 0.52
C ILE A 120 3.30 -8.02 0.72
N THR A 121 4.39 -8.20 -0.02
CA THR A 121 5.28 -9.34 0.19
C THR A 121 6.52 -8.86 0.94
N ASN A 122 7.29 -7.98 0.32
CA ASN A 122 8.46 -7.35 0.92
C ASN A 122 8.11 -5.99 1.52
N VAL A 123 8.55 -5.74 2.75
CA VAL A 123 8.41 -4.44 3.40
C VAL A 123 9.64 -3.59 3.10
N ASN A 124 9.56 -2.79 2.05
CA ASN A 124 10.49 -1.70 1.76
C ASN A 124 9.71 -0.54 1.13
N GLU A 125 10.30 0.66 1.14
CA GLU A 125 9.63 1.89 0.70
C GLU A 125 9.04 1.79 -0.70
N GLU A 126 9.77 1.20 -1.66
CA GLU A 126 9.31 1.06 -3.04
C GLU A 126 8.16 0.06 -3.15
N SER A 127 8.27 -1.11 -2.50
CA SER A 127 7.19 -2.09 -2.50
C SER A 127 5.93 -1.57 -1.82
N VAL A 128 6.07 -0.78 -0.75
CA VAL A 128 4.94 -0.12 -0.08
C VAL A 128 4.28 0.89 -1.01
N LEU A 129 5.03 1.82 -1.60
CA LEU A 129 4.49 2.83 -2.50
C LEU A 129 3.86 2.22 -3.75
N PHE A 130 4.53 1.23 -4.35
CA PHE A 130 4.02 0.52 -5.52
C PHE A 130 2.69 -0.17 -5.22
N LEU A 131 2.58 -0.88 -4.09
CA LEU A 131 1.33 -1.54 -3.72
C LEU A 131 0.22 -0.54 -3.38
N LEU A 132 0.54 0.57 -2.71
CA LEU A 132 -0.42 1.63 -2.42
C LEU A 132 -1.00 2.20 -3.72
N GLY A 133 -0.15 2.52 -4.71
CA GLY A 133 -0.59 2.98 -6.03
C GLY A 133 -1.48 1.96 -6.74
N ALA A 134 -1.06 0.69 -6.78
CA ALA A 134 -1.86 -0.38 -7.39
C ALA A 134 -3.22 -0.56 -6.70
N MET A 135 -3.29 -0.45 -5.37
CA MET A 135 -4.54 -0.53 -4.64
C MET A 135 -5.43 0.70 -4.84
N GLN A 136 -4.84 1.89 -4.98
CA GLN A 136 -5.55 3.12 -5.31
C GLN A 136 -6.20 3.01 -6.70
N GLU A 137 -5.43 2.62 -7.72
CA GLU A 137 -5.94 2.43 -9.09
C GLU A 137 -7.07 1.41 -9.13
N GLN A 138 -6.90 0.26 -8.47
CA GLN A 138 -7.94 -0.76 -8.38
C GLN A 138 -9.21 -0.26 -7.68
N TYR A 139 -9.06 0.53 -6.62
CA TYR A 139 -10.21 1.10 -5.95
C TYR A 139 -10.95 2.10 -6.85
N LEU A 140 -10.24 3.05 -7.43
CA LEU A 140 -10.83 4.06 -8.32
C LEU A 140 -11.48 3.44 -9.56
N THR A 141 -10.97 2.31 -10.04
CA THR A 141 -11.50 1.65 -11.25
C THR A 141 -12.73 0.79 -10.97
N TYR A 142 -12.75 0.06 -9.84
CA TYR A 142 -13.72 -1.03 -9.64
C TYR A 142 -14.61 -0.89 -8.41
N ASN A 143 -14.18 -0.13 -7.40
CA ASN A 143 -14.84 -0.10 -6.11
C ASN A 143 -15.08 1.33 -5.61
N GLN A 144 -15.04 2.32 -6.51
CA GLN A 144 -15.10 3.73 -6.16
C GLN A 144 -16.34 4.02 -5.30
N LEU A 145 -16.20 5.02 -4.42
CA LEU A 145 -17.28 5.52 -3.58
C LEU A 145 -18.51 5.84 -4.44
N LEU A 146 -19.69 5.40 -4.00
CA LEU A 146 -20.94 5.63 -4.73
C LEU A 146 -21.22 7.13 -4.83
N ASP A 147 -21.78 7.55 -5.96
CA ASP A 147 -22.03 8.97 -6.24
C ASP A 147 -22.98 9.59 -5.22
N GLU A 148 -24.01 8.86 -4.75
CA GLU A 148 -24.92 9.37 -3.72
C GLU A 148 -24.24 9.55 -2.36
N GLU A 149 -23.28 8.69 -2.02
CA GLU A 149 -22.50 8.82 -0.80
C GLU A 149 -21.51 9.98 -0.90
N PHE A 150 -20.88 10.13 -2.07
CA PHE A 150 -20.01 11.26 -2.37
C PHE A 150 -20.74 12.60 -2.26
N ILE A 151 -21.92 12.74 -2.86
CA ILE A 151 -22.71 13.98 -2.80
C ILE A 151 -23.05 14.36 -1.35
N LYS A 152 -23.43 13.36 -0.52
CA LYS A 152 -23.71 13.59 0.91
C LYS A 152 -22.48 14.06 1.66
N LEU A 153 -21.33 13.43 1.43
CA LEU A 153 -20.06 13.84 2.02
C LEU A 153 -19.66 15.24 1.55
N TYR A 154 -19.83 15.53 0.26
CA TYR A 154 -19.47 16.83 -0.33
C TYR A 154 -20.27 17.98 0.29
N THR A 155 -21.57 17.76 0.53
CA THR A 155 -22.45 18.73 1.19
C THR A 155 -22.01 19.02 2.63
N ALA A 156 -21.52 18.00 3.35
CA ALA A 156 -21.10 18.14 4.75
C ALA A 156 -19.67 18.68 4.90
N ASN A 157 -18.74 18.20 4.08
CA ASN A 157 -17.33 18.59 4.09
C ASN A 157 -16.70 18.30 2.71
N PRO A 158 -16.62 19.30 1.81
CA PRO A 158 -16.18 19.09 0.44
C PRO A 158 -14.70 18.72 0.33
N VAL A 159 -13.84 19.24 1.22
CA VAL A 159 -12.41 18.90 1.27
C VAL A 159 -12.23 17.40 1.56
N ASN A 160 -12.93 16.89 2.59
CA ASN A 160 -12.88 15.47 2.93
C ASN A 160 -13.53 14.60 1.84
N ALA A 161 -14.62 15.06 1.24
CA ALA A 161 -15.28 14.34 0.15
C ALA A 161 -14.35 14.17 -1.06
N LEU A 162 -13.71 15.26 -1.50
CA LEU A 162 -12.74 15.22 -2.60
C LEU A 162 -11.53 14.35 -2.26
N THR A 163 -11.02 14.44 -1.03
CA THR A 163 -9.93 13.56 -0.55
C THR A 163 -10.29 12.09 -0.71
N LEU A 164 -11.49 11.69 -0.29
CA LEU A 164 -11.94 10.30 -0.35
C LEU A 164 -12.31 9.85 -1.77
N TYR A 165 -12.88 10.74 -2.58
CA TYR A 165 -13.35 10.42 -3.92
C TYR A 165 -12.21 10.32 -4.93
N PHE A 166 -11.20 11.18 -4.82
CA PHE A 166 -10.00 11.13 -5.65
C PHE A 166 -8.90 10.23 -5.06
N LEU A 167 -9.01 9.86 -3.77
CA LEU A 167 -7.94 9.20 -3.00
C LEU A 167 -6.62 9.98 -3.01
N GLU A 168 -6.70 11.31 -2.98
CA GLU A 168 -5.57 12.23 -3.02
C GLU A 168 -5.64 13.18 -1.82
N PRO A 169 -4.50 13.68 -1.30
CA PRO A 169 -4.51 14.68 -0.26
C PRO A 169 -5.08 15.99 -0.81
N VAL A 170 -6.26 16.39 -0.36
CA VAL A 170 -6.88 17.67 -0.71
C VAL A 170 -6.85 18.57 0.50
N ASP A 171 -6.24 19.74 0.35
CA ASP A 171 -6.29 20.79 1.35
C ASP A 171 -7.33 21.85 0.99
N ILE A 172 -7.49 22.84 1.87
CA ILE A 172 -8.46 23.91 1.66
C ILE A 172 -8.11 24.78 0.45
N ILE A 173 -6.83 24.91 0.10
CA ILE A 173 -6.39 25.74 -1.03
C ILE A 173 -6.78 25.07 -2.34
N ALA A 174 -6.48 23.77 -2.48
CA ALA A 174 -6.89 22.97 -3.63
C ALA A 174 -8.42 22.94 -3.81
N PHE A 175 -9.18 22.93 -2.71
CA PHE A 175 -10.64 23.06 -2.78
C PHE A 175 -11.09 24.42 -3.32
N TRP A 176 -10.49 25.52 -2.88
CA TRP A 176 -10.82 26.85 -3.41
C TRP A 176 -10.46 27.00 -4.90
N GLU A 177 -9.36 26.39 -5.35
CA GLU A 177 -8.99 26.32 -6.77
C GLU A 177 -10.06 25.55 -7.57
N TRP A 178 -10.51 24.42 -7.05
CA TRP A 178 -11.62 23.66 -7.62
C TRP A 178 -12.92 24.46 -7.73
N GLU A 179 -13.31 25.16 -6.67
CA GLU A 179 -14.52 25.99 -6.69
C GLU A 179 -14.38 27.18 -7.65
N ALA A 180 -13.21 27.85 -7.65
CA ALA A 180 -12.93 28.98 -8.54
C ALA A 180 -12.92 28.58 -10.03
N ALA A 181 -12.53 27.34 -10.33
CA ALA A 181 -12.62 26.74 -11.67
C ALA A 181 -14.07 26.36 -12.07
N GLY A 182 -15.06 26.67 -11.22
CA GLY A 182 -16.46 26.30 -11.44
C GLY A 182 -16.72 24.82 -11.18
N GLY A 183 -15.91 24.19 -10.32
CA GLY A 183 -16.02 22.79 -9.93
C GLY A 183 -17.21 22.52 -9.02
N THR A 184 -17.92 21.42 -9.27
CA THR A 184 -19.07 20.96 -8.48
C THR A 184 -19.01 19.45 -8.26
N CYS A 185 -19.76 18.90 -7.31
CA CYS A 185 -19.78 17.45 -7.13
C CYS A 185 -20.26 16.72 -8.39
N GLU A 186 -21.21 17.28 -9.15
CA GLU A 186 -21.67 16.70 -10.42
C GLU A 186 -20.56 16.66 -11.47
N LYS A 187 -19.73 17.71 -11.57
CA LYS A 187 -18.57 17.72 -12.47
C LYS A 187 -17.54 16.68 -12.04
N ALA A 188 -17.25 16.57 -10.74
CA ALA A 188 -16.31 15.56 -10.25
C ALA A 188 -16.78 14.14 -10.59
N ILE A 189 -18.08 13.85 -10.42
CA ILE A 189 -18.69 12.57 -10.82
C ILE A 189 -18.54 12.36 -12.33
N HIS A 190 -18.94 13.34 -13.12
CA HIS A 190 -18.87 13.25 -14.58
C HIS A 190 -17.44 12.98 -15.08
N TYR A 191 -16.46 13.71 -14.55
CA TYR A 191 -15.05 13.54 -14.92
C TYR A 191 -14.48 12.18 -14.51
N LYS A 192 -14.86 11.67 -13.32
CA LYS A 192 -14.46 10.33 -12.87
C LYS A 192 -15.13 9.22 -13.67
N PHE A 193 -16.37 9.42 -14.10
CA PHE A 193 -17.05 8.47 -14.99
C PHE A 193 -16.31 8.32 -16.33
N GLU A 194 -15.86 9.43 -16.92
CA GLU A 194 -15.13 9.39 -18.19
C GLU A 194 -13.68 8.89 -18.02
N LYS A 195 -13.02 9.28 -16.94
CA LYS A 195 -11.65 8.90 -16.63
C LYS A 195 -11.52 8.60 -15.13
N PRO A 196 -11.67 7.34 -14.70
CA PRO A 196 -11.63 6.97 -13.28
C PRO A 196 -10.33 7.37 -12.56
N LEU A 197 -9.22 7.37 -13.30
CA LEU A 197 -7.89 7.75 -12.80
C LEU A 197 -7.59 9.24 -12.97
N MET A 198 -8.59 10.09 -13.25
CA MET A 198 -8.40 11.53 -13.25
C MET A 198 -8.03 12.02 -11.84
N THR A 199 -6.96 12.80 -11.76
CA THR A 199 -6.52 13.45 -10.52
C THR A 199 -7.33 14.72 -10.26
N LEU A 200 -7.31 15.25 -9.03
CA LEU A 200 -8.02 16.49 -8.73
C LEU A 200 -7.45 17.66 -9.54
N ILE A 201 -6.12 17.73 -9.72
CA ILE A 201 -5.48 18.79 -10.53
C ILE A 201 -5.99 18.74 -11.98
N GLN A 202 -6.06 17.55 -12.58
CA GLN A 202 -6.59 17.39 -13.95
C GLN A 202 -8.07 17.79 -14.03
N ALA A 203 -8.85 17.51 -12.99
CA ALA A 203 -10.24 17.93 -12.90
C ALA A 203 -10.35 19.46 -12.83
N ILE A 204 -9.51 20.12 -12.04
CA ILE A 204 -9.45 21.59 -11.93
C ILE A 204 -9.10 22.21 -13.29
N GLU A 205 -8.02 21.75 -13.92
CA GLU A 205 -7.59 22.23 -15.24
C GLU A 205 -8.72 22.12 -16.28
N ARG A 206 -9.41 20.97 -16.30
CA ARG A 206 -10.56 20.77 -17.19
C ARG A 206 -11.72 21.71 -16.88
N ALA A 207 -12.06 21.90 -15.61
CA ALA A 207 -13.15 22.79 -15.20
C ALA A 207 -12.85 24.25 -15.57
N GLU A 208 -11.59 24.68 -15.47
CA GLU A 208 -11.14 26.00 -15.95
C GLU A 208 -11.33 26.14 -17.47
N ASP A 209 -10.90 25.15 -18.24
CA ASP A 209 -11.01 25.17 -19.71
C ASP A 209 -12.48 25.24 -20.16
N GLU A 210 -13.36 24.46 -19.53
CA GLU A 210 -14.81 24.49 -19.77
C GLU A 210 -15.41 25.87 -19.43
N THR A 211 -14.99 26.47 -18.31
CA THR A 211 -15.49 27.77 -17.85
C THR A 211 -15.02 28.93 -18.73
N ARG A 212 -13.82 28.84 -19.30
CA ARG A 212 -13.29 29.82 -20.25
C ARG A 212 -13.87 29.66 -21.66
N GLY A 213 -14.76 28.70 -21.87
CA GLY A 213 -15.30 28.38 -23.20
C GLY A 213 -14.24 27.81 -24.15
N LEU A 214 -13.10 27.35 -23.61
CA LEU A 214 -12.03 26.68 -24.34
C LEU A 214 -12.32 25.19 -24.48
N ALA A 215 -13.59 24.80 -24.64
CA ALA A 215 -14.00 23.42 -24.80
C ALA A 215 -13.12 22.75 -25.87
N SER A 216 -12.19 21.91 -25.41
CA SER A 216 -11.18 21.25 -26.20
C SER A 216 -11.88 20.48 -27.32
N GLY A 217 -11.74 20.97 -28.55
CA GLY A 217 -12.06 20.19 -29.74
C GLY A 217 -11.14 18.98 -29.78
N TYR A 218 -11.72 17.80 -29.58
CA TYR A 218 -11.24 16.53 -30.12
C TYR A 218 -12.43 15.76 -30.66
#